data_AF-A0A1H5RHJ8-F1
#
_entry.id   AF-A0A1H5RHJ8-F1
#
_cell.length_a   1.000
_cell.length_b   1.000
_cell.length_c   1.000
_cell.angle_alpha   90.00
_cell.angle_beta   90.00
_cell.angle_gamma   90.00
#
_symmetry.space_group_name_H-M   'P 1'
#
loop_
_entity.id
_entity.type
_entity.pdbx_description
1 polymer ?
#
loop_
_entity_poly.entity_id
_entity_poly.type
_entity_poly.pdbx_seq_one_letter_code
_entity_poly.pdbx_strand_id
1 'polypeptide(L)'
;MPAVQQSTCVKHNSMDDAGCCLLSVAWNIVPPAGGWPDSRRGAIRRDIESVCRSAGLGARDWAARNGAGEEPEYRPFLQLADVAYEIATLLLLVEDFLVPDLEREHRRWAEIEELTSRMAELAEWTSNFLSLSGSALRL
;
A
#
# COMPACT_ATOMS: atom_id res chain seq x y z
N MET A 1 0.21 -12.09 30.65
CA MET A 1 0.62 -12.75 29.39
C MET A 1 -0.45 -12.47 28.35
N PRO A 2 -0.25 -11.60 27.36
CA PRO A 2 -1.20 -11.49 26.28
C PRO A 2 -0.88 -12.54 25.22
N ALA A 3 -1.94 -13.20 24.73
CA ALA A 3 -1.89 -14.20 23.70
C ALA A 3 -1.29 -13.60 22.41
N VAL A 4 -0.22 -14.23 21.93
CA VAL A 4 0.25 -14.07 20.55
C VAL A 4 -0.84 -14.68 19.68
N GLN A 5 -1.68 -13.84 19.09
CA GLN A 5 -2.57 -14.24 18.02
C GLN A 5 -1.67 -14.60 16.83
N GLN A 6 -1.26 -15.88 16.78
CA GLN A 6 -0.76 -16.51 15.57
C GLN A 6 -1.92 -16.53 14.58
N SER A 7 -2.09 -15.42 13.85
CA SER A 7 -2.85 -15.44 12.60
C SER A 7 -2.13 -16.43 11.69
N THR A 8 -2.79 -17.55 11.48
CA THR A 8 -2.52 -18.57 10.46
C THR A 8 -1.84 -17.95 9.24
N CYS A 9 -0.75 -18.56 8.77
CA CYS A 9 -0.09 -18.20 7.51
C CYS A 9 -1.13 -18.12 6.37
N VAL A 10 -1.64 -16.92 6.11
CA VAL A 10 -2.61 -16.63 5.06
C VAL A 10 -1.85 -16.86 3.75
N LYS A 11 -2.27 -17.84 2.97
CA LYS A 11 -1.96 -17.80 1.53
C LYS A 11 -2.67 -16.54 1.05
N HIS A 12 -1.94 -15.47 0.75
CA HIS A 12 -2.53 -14.29 0.13
C HIS A 12 -2.91 -14.65 -1.31
N ASN A 13 -4.05 -15.33 -1.47
CA ASN A 13 -4.46 -15.93 -2.73
C ASN A 13 -5.92 -15.59 -3.06
N SER A 14 -6.39 -14.45 -2.58
CA SER A 14 -7.71 -13.91 -2.88
C SER A 14 -7.71 -12.38 -2.85
N MET A 15 -8.76 -11.79 -3.42
CA MET A 15 -9.02 -10.36 -3.40
C MET A 15 -9.30 -9.83 -1.98
N ASP A 16 -9.96 -10.61 -1.10
CA ASP A 16 -10.19 -10.19 0.29
C ASP A 16 -8.88 -10.15 1.09
N ASP A 17 -7.98 -11.12 0.88
CA ASP A 17 -6.64 -11.10 1.48
C ASP A 17 -5.83 -9.90 1.00
N ALA A 18 -5.87 -9.61 -0.31
CA ALA A 18 -5.19 -8.45 -0.87
C ALA A 18 -5.74 -7.14 -0.29
N GLY A 19 -7.07 -7.05 -0.12
CA GLY A 19 -7.71 -5.94 0.56
C GLY A 19 -7.26 -5.79 2.02
N CYS A 20 -7.13 -6.90 2.75
CA CYS A 20 -6.61 -6.90 4.12
C CYS A 20 -5.15 -6.44 4.20
N CYS A 21 -4.28 -6.88 3.27
CA CYS A 21 -2.89 -6.42 3.20
C CYS A 21 -2.80 -4.90 2.98
N LEU A 22 -3.57 -4.37 2.02
CA LEU A 22 -3.61 -2.93 1.74
C LEU A 22 -4.10 -2.12 2.94
N LEU A 23 -5.17 -2.59 3.61
CA LEU A 23 -5.67 -1.93 4.81
C LEU A 23 -4.65 -1.97 5.95
N SER A 24 -3.93 -3.08 6.11
CA SER A 24 -2.85 -3.19 7.09
C SER A 24 -1.75 -2.15 6.83
N VAL A 25 -1.33 -1.96 5.57
CA VAL A 25 -0.36 -0.91 5.20
C VAL A 25 -0.90 0.48 5.54
N ALA A 26 -2.14 0.77 5.13
CA ALA A 26 -2.77 2.07 5.38
C ALA A 26 -2.91 2.41 6.88
N TRP A 27 -3.14 1.40 7.73
CA TRP A 27 -3.21 1.60 9.18
C TRP A 27 -1.85 1.78 9.85
N ASN A 28 -0.79 1.17 9.30
CA ASN A 28 0.52 1.16 9.93
C ASN A 28 1.45 2.29 9.45
N ILE A 29 1.07 3.06 8.43
CA ILE A 29 1.91 4.15 7.90
C ILE A 29 1.89 5.45 8.72
N VAL A 30 1.31 5.39 9.93
CA VAL A 30 1.17 6.50 10.89
C VAL A 30 2.46 7.35 10.93
N PRO A 31 2.33 8.69 10.81
CA PRO A 31 3.50 9.55 10.93
C PRO A 31 4.13 9.36 12.32
N PRO A 32 5.46 9.20 12.42
CA PRO A 32 6.11 9.33 13.71
C PRO A 32 5.72 10.69 14.29
N ALA A 33 5.33 10.71 15.56
CA ALA A 33 4.94 11.92 16.26
C ALA A 33 6.08 12.96 16.13
N GLY A 34 5.92 13.95 15.25
CA GLY A 34 6.95 14.95 14.97
C GLY A 34 7.27 15.22 13.49
N GLY A 35 6.73 14.45 12.54
CA GLY A 35 6.90 14.75 11.11
C GLY A 35 6.09 15.99 10.69
N TRP A 36 6.74 17.00 10.08
CA TRP A 36 6.05 18.17 9.54
C TRP A 36 5.06 17.73 8.44
N PRO A 37 3.76 18.05 8.55
CA PRO A 37 2.74 17.64 7.59
C PRO A 37 3.08 18.06 6.15
N ASP A 38 3.73 19.20 5.97
CA ASP A 38 4.05 19.74 4.63
C ASP A 38 5.42 19.25 4.11
N SER A 39 6.08 18.33 4.81
CA SER A 39 7.31 17.71 4.32
C SER A 39 7.03 16.78 3.14
N ARG A 40 8.04 16.62 2.27
CA ARG A 40 8.04 15.62 1.19
C ARG A 40 7.67 14.22 1.69
N ARG A 41 8.18 13.82 2.86
CA ARG A 41 7.84 12.53 3.50
C ARG A 41 6.37 12.47 3.92
N GLY A 42 5.87 13.55 4.54
CA GLY A 42 4.48 13.65 4.96
C GLY A 42 3.51 13.53 3.79
N ALA A 43 3.86 14.11 2.63
CA ALA A 43 3.09 13.95 1.40
C ALA A 43 3.03 12.49 0.94
N ILE A 44 4.18 11.83 0.79
CA ILE A 44 4.23 10.43 0.33
C ILE A 44 3.48 9.49 1.29
N ARG A 45 3.60 9.69 2.61
CA ARG A 45 2.86 8.88 3.60
C ARG A 45 1.35 9.03 3.44
N ARG A 46 0.85 10.25 3.24
CA ARG A 46 -0.59 10.49 2.99
C ARG A 46 -1.05 9.86 1.70
N ASP A 47 -0.22 9.92 0.65
CA ASP A 47 -0.56 9.32 -0.63
C ASP A 47 -0.69 7.80 -0.50
N ILE A 48 0.29 7.14 0.14
CA ILE A 48 0.22 5.71 0.43
C ILE A 48 -1.02 5.37 1.27
N GLU A 49 -1.25 6.11 2.36
CA GLU A 49 -2.40 5.90 3.24
C GLU A 49 -3.72 5.97 2.45
N SER A 50 -3.87 7.00 1.62
CA SER A 50 -5.06 7.23 0.80
C SER A 50 -5.27 6.13 -0.24
N VAL A 51 -4.21 5.79 -0.98
CA VAL A 51 -4.23 4.77 -2.05
C VAL A 51 -4.54 3.40 -1.47
N CYS A 52 -3.78 2.96 -0.46
CA CYS A 52 -3.95 1.65 0.13
C CYS A 52 -5.31 1.52 0.84
N ARG A 53 -5.79 2.57 1.51
CA ARG A 53 -7.13 2.56 2.12
C ARG A 53 -8.22 2.39 1.07
N SER A 54 -8.17 3.20 0.00
CA SER A 54 -9.19 3.18 -1.05
C SER A 54 -9.20 1.86 -1.81
N ALA A 55 -8.03 1.39 -2.25
CA ALA A 55 -7.89 0.11 -2.94
C ALA A 55 -8.27 -1.07 -2.02
N GLY A 56 -7.89 -1.01 -0.74
CA GLY A 56 -8.21 -2.06 0.24
C GLY A 56 -9.70 -2.18 0.53
N LEU A 57 -10.40 -1.06 0.74
CA LEU A 57 -11.87 -1.07 0.89
C LEU A 57 -12.56 -1.53 -0.39
N GLY A 58 -12.09 -1.05 -1.56
CA GLY A 58 -12.64 -1.43 -2.86
C GLY A 58 -12.47 -2.92 -3.17
N ALA A 59 -11.30 -3.49 -2.88
CA ALA A 59 -11.02 -4.91 -3.05
C ALA A 59 -11.95 -5.80 -2.21
N ARG A 60 -12.17 -5.44 -0.94
CA ARG A 60 -13.06 -6.20 -0.05
C ARG A 60 -14.52 -6.10 -0.46
N ASP A 61 -14.97 -4.91 -0.85
CA ASP A 61 -16.32 -4.72 -1.38
C ASP A 61 -16.54 -5.47 -2.71
N TRP A 62 -15.52 -5.50 -3.58
CA TRP A 62 -15.55 -6.32 -4.79
C TRP A 62 -15.61 -7.81 -4.46
N ALA A 63 -14.80 -8.28 -3.50
CA ALA A 63 -14.75 -9.69 -3.11
C ALA A 63 -16.07 -10.16 -2.49
N ALA A 64 -16.71 -9.31 -1.69
CA ALA A 64 -18.03 -9.60 -1.13
C ALA A 64 -19.11 -9.81 -2.21
N ARG A 65 -18.95 -9.19 -3.39
CA ARG A 65 -19.89 -9.29 -4.51
C ARG A 65 -19.54 -10.37 -5.53
N ASN A 66 -18.25 -10.65 -5.73
CA ASN A 66 -17.76 -11.50 -6.83
C ASN A 66 -17.07 -12.79 -6.36
N GLY A 67 -16.84 -12.95 -5.05
CA GLY A 67 -16.07 -14.05 -4.47
C GLY A 67 -14.57 -13.76 -4.41
N ALA A 68 -13.75 -14.82 -4.33
CA ALA A 68 -12.31 -14.69 -4.09
C ALA A 68 -11.53 -13.99 -5.22
N GLY A 69 -12.03 -14.06 -6.46
CA GLY A 69 -11.30 -13.64 -7.66
C GLY A 69 -10.17 -14.60 -8.03
N GLU A 70 -9.70 -14.48 -9.26
CA GLU A 70 -8.58 -15.24 -9.81
C GLU A 70 -7.25 -14.49 -9.62
N GLU A 71 -6.13 -15.22 -9.69
CA GLU A 71 -4.80 -14.65 -9.46
C GLU A 71 -4.49 -13.38 -10.26
N PRO A 72 -4.80 -13.29 -11.57
CA PRO A 72 -4.56 -12.08 -12.34
C PRO A 72 -5.34 -10.85 -11.82
N GLU A 73 -6.45 -11.06 -11.12
CA GLU A 73 -7.30 -10.00 -10.58
C GLU A 73 -6.75 -9.47 -9.25
N TYR A 74 -6.38 -10.37 -8.32
CA TYR A 74 -5.92 -9.96 -6.99
C TYR A 74 -4.41 -9.66 -6.93
N ARG A 75 -3.60 -10.21 -7.84
CA ARG A 75 -2.13 -10.03 -7.81
C ARG A 75 -1.70 -8.56 -7.88
N PRO A 76 -2.28 -7.69 -8.72
CA PRO A 76 -1.91 -6.27 -8.73
C PRO A 76 -2.20 -5.53 -7.41
N PHE A 77 -3.23 -5.95 -6.67
CA PHE A 77 -3.52 -5.40 -5.34
C PHE A 77 -2.47 -5.83 -4.31
N LEU A 78 -1.99 -7.08 -4.37
CA LEU A 78 -0.87 -7.53 -3.54
C LEU A 78 0.43 -6.80 -3.87
N GLN A 79 0.73 -6.63 -5.17
CA GLN A 79 1.89 -5.87 -5.61
C GLN A 79 1.83 -4.41 -5.15
N LEU A 80 0.64 -3.79 -5.15
CA LEU A 80 0.44 -2.46 -4.62
C LEU A 80 0.75 -2.39 -3.12
N ALA A 81 0.30 -3.38 -2.34
CA ALA A 81 0.60 -3.46 -0.91
C ALA A 81 2.10 -3.62 -0.65
N ASP A 82 2.77 -4.49 -1.41
CA ASP A 82 4.22 -4.73 -1.28
C ASP A 82 5.03 -3.45 -1.57
N VAL A 83 4.75 -2.78 -2.70
CA VAL A 83 5.43 -1.52 -3.07
C VAL A 83 5.18 -0.43 -2.03
N ALA A 84 3.94 -0.28 -1.57
CA ALA A 84 3.59 0.71 -0.56
C ALA A 84 4.32 0.46 0.77
N TYR A 85 4.41 -0.81 1.20
CA TYR A 85 5.16 -1.20 2.39
C TYR A 85 6.67 -0.94 2.25
N GLU A 86 7.23 -1.18 1.07
CA GLU A 86 8.65 -0.92 0.78
C GLU A 86 8.96 0.59 0.86
N ILE A 87 8.13 1.44 0.24
CA ILE A 87 8.28 2.89 0.35
C ILE A 87 8.18 3.33 1.81
N ALA A 88 7.18 2.83 2.56
CA ALA A 88 7.00 3.16 3.97
C ALA A 88 8.25 2.82 4.81
N THR A 89 8.88 1.67 4.51
CA THR A 89 10.10 1.22 5.17
C THR A 89 11.28 2.12 4.83
N LEU A 90 11.47 2.48 3.55
CA LEU A 90 12.54 3.37 3.13
C LEU A 90 12.41 4.77 3.73
N LEU A 91 11.17 5.28 3.87
CA LEU A 91 10.92 6.58 4.50
C LEU A 91 11.37 6.66 5.96
N LEU A 92 11.40 5.53 6.69
CA LEU A 92 11.97 5.48 8.05
C LEU A 92 13.50 5.64 8.00
N LEU A 93 14.16 5.07 6.97
CA LEU A 93 15.62 5.09 6.87
C LEU A 93 16.19 6.45 6.47
N VAL A 94 15.38 7.34 5.89
CA VAL A 94 15.79 8.71 5.52
C VAL A 94 15.72 9.66 6.73
N GLU A 95 15.14 9.24 7.86
CA GLU A 95 14.88 10.11 9.02
C GLU A 95 16.00 10.11 10.08
N ASP A 96 16.83 9.07 10.14
CA ASP A 96 17.61 8.74 11.35
C ASP A 96 19.15 8.79 11.21
N PHE A 97 19.71 9.65 10.36
CA PHE A 97 21.17 9.77 10.27
C PHE A 97 21.75 10.79 11.25
N LEU A 98 22.44 10.31 12.29
CA LEU A 98 23.24 11.13 13.20
C LEU A 98 24.47 11.76 12.52
N VAL A 99 24.91 11.22 11.38
CA VAL A 99 25.99 11.74 10.54
C VAL A 99 25.46 11.89 9.11
N PRO A 100 25.45 13.10 8.52
CA PRO A 100 24.96 13.31 7.16
C PRO A 100 25.81 12.55 6.12
N ASP A 101 25.19 11.60 5.42
CA ASP A 101 25.74 10.97 4.21
C ASP A 101 24.79 11.31 3.04
N LEU A 102 25.08 12.43 2.38
CA LEU A 102 24.24 13.00 1.34
C LEU A 102 24.15 12.10 0.11
N GLU A 103 25.18 11.31 -0.21
CA GLU A 103 25.12 10.39 -1.34
C GLU A 103 24.18 9.22 -1.05
N ARG A 104 24.24 8.67 0.17
CA ARG A 104 23.31 7.62 0.59
C ARG A 104 21.88 8.13 0.64
N GLU A 105 21.67 9.34 1.15
CA GLU A 105 20.36 9.97 1.17
C GLU A 105 19.81 10.18 -0.26
N HIS A 106 20.62 10.70 -1.19
CA HIS A 106 20.22 10.85 -2.59
C HIS A 106 19.84 9.50 -3.24
N ARG A 107 20.63 8.44 -3.03
CA ARG A 107 20.32 7.10 -3.55
C ARG A 107 18.99 6.57 -3.01
N ARG A 108 18.72 6.77 -1.71
CA ARG A 108 17.45 6.37 -1.09
C ARG A 108 16.26 7.16 -1.61
N TRP A 109 16.42 8.46 -1.85
CA TRP A 109 15.38 9.25 -2.46
C TRP A 109 15.08 8.82 -3.90
N ALA A 110 16.10 8.51 -4.70
CA ALA A 110 15.90 8.00 -6.05
C ALA A 110 15.11 6.67 -6.06
N GLU A 111 15.44 5.75 -5.14
CA GLU A 111 14.71 4.48 -4.95
C GLU A 111 13.24 4.73 -4.53
N ILE A 112 13.01 5.66 -3.60
CA ILE A 112 11.65 6.06 -3.20
C ILE A 112 10.86 6.65 -4.38
N GLU A 113 11.49 7.47 -5.22
CA GLU A 113 10.87 8.07 -6.40
C GLU A 113 10.43 7.00 -7.42
N GLU A 114 11.31 6.04 -7.71
CA GLU A 114 11.02 4.92 -8.62
C GLU A 114 9.84 4.09 -8.10
N LEU A 115 9.87 3.71 -6.82
CA LEU A 115 8.78 2.96 -6.20
C LEU A 115 7.47 3.76 -6.16
N THR A 116 7.53 5.08 -5.94
CA THR A 116 6.35 5.94 -5.95
C THR A 116 5.71 5.99 -7.35
N SER A 117 6.51 6.02 -8.42
CA SER A 117 6.00 5.92 -9.79
C SER A 117 5.30 4.58 -10.02
N ARG A 118 5.93 3.47 -9.61
CA ARG A 118 5.33 2.13 -9.72
C ARG A 118 4.04 1.99 -8.91
N MET A 119 3.99 2.59 -7.72
CA MET A 119 2.79 2.63 -6.89
C MET A 119 1.66 3.37 -7.61
N ALA A 120 1.95 4.50 -8.28
CA ALA A 120 0.96 5.26 -9.02
C ALA A 120 0.37 4.46 -10.19
N GLU A 121 1.20 3.73 -10.94
CA GLU A 121 0.75 2.84 -12.02
C GLU A 121 -0.17 1.72 -11.50
N LEU A 122 0.20 1.08 -10.40
CA LEU A 122 -0.62 0.05 -9.76
C LEU A 122 -1.93 0.62 -9.17
N ALA A 123 -1.87 1.83 -8.60
CA ALA A 123 -3.04 2.52 -8.08
C ALA A 123 -4.04 2.88 -9.19
N GLU A 124 -3.54 3.37 -10.32
CA GLU A 124 -4.37 3.63 -11.50
C GLU A 124 -5.02 2.35 -12.02
N TRP A 125 -4.22 1.28 -12.18
CA TRP A 125 -4.74 -0.01 -12.65
C TRP A 125 -5.84 -0.56 -11.72
N THR A 126 -5.59 -0.59 -10.41
CA THR A 126 -6.54 -1.14 -9.41
C THR A 126 -7.81 -0.29 -9.33
N SER A 127 -7.69 1.03 -9.42
CA SER A 127 -8.84 1.94 -9.52
C SER A 127 -9.68 1.66 -10.78
N ASN A 128 -9.03 1.53 -11.93
CA ASN A 128 -9.69 1.22 -13.19
C ASN A 128 -10.41 -0.14 -13.13
N PHE A 129 -9.76 -1.18 -12.61
CA PHE A 129 -10.37 -2.48 -12.40
C PHE A 129 -11.68 -2.38 -11.59
N LEU A 130 -11.64 -1.71 -10.42
CA LEU A 130 -12.80 -1.55 -9.54
C LEU A 130 -13.93 -0.76 -10.22
N SER A 131 -13.60 0.27 -11.00
CA SER A 131 -14.59 1.08 -11.73
C SER A 131 -15.31 0.30 -12.85
N LEU A 132 -14.58 -0.53 -13.58
CA LEU A 132 -15.11 -1.35 -14.67
C LEU A 132 -15.96 -2.49 -14.13
N SER A 133 -15.50 -3.17 -13.07
CA SER A 133 -16.29 -4.23 -12.41
C SER A 133 -17.58 -3.69 -11.77
N GLY A 134 -17.61 -2.44 -11.32
CA GLY A 134 -18.83 -1.79 -10.83
C GLY A 134 -19.86 -1.48 -11.91
N SER A 135 -19.41 -1.32 -13.17
CA SER A 135 -20.27 -0.95 -14.30
C SER A 135 -20.95 -2.16 -14.97
N ALA A 136 -20.31 -3.34 -14.91
CA ALA A 136 -20.82 -4.57 -15.53
C ALA A 136 -22.10 -5.14 -14.87
N LEU A 137 -22.47 -4.66 -13.67
CA LEU A 137 -23.65 -5.12 -12.90
C LEU A 137 -24.89 -4.23 -13.06
N ARG A 138 -24.87 -3.24 -13.97
CA ARG A 138 -26.00 -2.31 -14.22
C ARG A 138 -26.74 -2.53 -15.54
N LEU A 139 -26.53 -3.66 -16.22
CA LEU A 139 -27.28 -4.10 -17.40
C LEU A 139 -28.04 -5.38 -17.10
#